data_AF-A0AAV3SRW3-F1
#
_entry.id   AF-A0AAV3SRW3-F1
#
_cell.length_a   1.000
_cell.length_b   1.000
_cell.length_c   1.000
_cell.angle_alpha   90.00
_cell.angle_beta   90.00
_cell.angle_gamma   90.00
#
_symmetry.space_group_name_H-M   'P 1'
#
loop_
_entity.id
_entity.type
_entity.pdbx_description
1 polymer ?
#
loop_
_entity_poly.entity_id
_entity_poly.type
_entity_poly.pdbx_seq_one_letter_code
_entity_poly.pdbx_strand_id
1 'polypeptide(L)' 'MPVEIDRSGPGRWRYTCPRGHIRWKHREESFWCVPCDRTPEYESGRYYTIIDQKNRIELPFEEVRVA' A
#
# COMPACT_ATOMS: atom_id res chain seq x y z
N MET A 1 -4.40 16.35 5.95
CA MET A 1 -5.03 16.37 4.60
C MET A 1 -4.84 14.98 4.02
N PRO A 2 -5.88 14.33 3.48
CA PRO A 2 -5.71 12.98 2.93
C PRO A 2 -4.78 13.00 1.72
N VAL A 3 -3.87 12.04 1.65
CA VAL A 3 -2.96 11.82 0.52
C VAL A 3 -3.72 11.08 -0.58
N GLU A 4 -3.87 11.73 -1.72
CA GLU A 4 -4.44 11.12 -2.91
C GLU A 4 -3.36 10.31 -3.64
N ILE A 5 -3.62 9.02 -3.78
CA ILE A 5 -2.77 8.06 -4.47
C ILE A 5 -3.41 7.73 -5.82
N ASP A 6 -2.90 8.36 -6.88
CA ASP A 6 -3.13 7.92 -8.24
C ASP A 6 -2.16 6.79 -8.60
N ARG A 7 -2.71 5.63 -8.95
CA ARG A 7 -1.95 4.43 -9.33
C ARG A 7 -1.85 4.24 -10.83
N SER A 8 -2.37 5.18 -11.61
CA SER A 8 -2.13 5.25 -13.04
C SER A 8 -0.68 5.68 -13.31
N GLY A 9 -0.10 5.20 -14.41
CA GLY A 9 1.23 5.62 -14.86
C GLY A 9 2.37 5.40 -13.84
N PRO A 10 3.25 6.40 -13.60
CA PRO A 10 4.41 6.29 -12.70
C PRO A 10 4.04 6.14 -11.22
N GLY A 11 2.86 6.61 -10.80
CA GLY A 11 2.39 6.54 -9.41
C GLY A 11 2.30 5.11 -8.87
N ARG A 12 2.15 4.12 -9.76
CA ARG A 12 2.12 2.70 -9.41
C ARG A 12 3.37 2.18 -8.69
N TRP A 13 4.52 2.81 -8.90
CA TRP A 13 5.81 2.36 -8.36
C TRP A 13 6.18 3.05 -7.05
N ARG A 14 5.58 4.20 -6.75
CA ARG A 14 5.92 5.03 -5.58
C ARG A 14 5.40 4.44 -4.27
N TYR A 15 4.20 3.84 -4.30
CA TYR A 15 3.50 3.41 -3.11
C TYR A 15 3.54 1.89 -2.97
N THR A 16 4.15 1.42 -1.88
CA THR A 16 4.38 -0.01 -1.63
C THR A 16 3.81 -0.45 -0.29
N CYS A 17 3.46 -1.73 -0.14
CA CYS A 17 3.20 -2.26 1.20
C CYS A 17 4.44 -2.13 2.11
N PRO A 18 4.33 -2.35 3.43
CA PRO A 18 5.45 -2.32 4.36
C PRO A 18 6.62 -3.26 4.01
N ARG A 19 6.39 -4.26 3.16
CA ARG A 19 7.42 -5.18 2.64
C ARG A 19 8.02 -4.76 1.28
N GLY A 20 7.64 -3.61 0.74
CA GLY A 20 8.18 -3.07 -0.52
C GLY A 20 7.49 -3.54 -1.79
N HIS A 21 6.39 -4.30 -1.70
CA HIS A 21 5.65 -4.74 -2.88
C HIS A 21 4.71 -3.65 -3.41
N ILE A 22 4.73 -3.44 -4.73
CA ILE A 22 3.84 -2.50 -5.43
C ILE A 22 2.43 -3.07 -5.69
N ARG A 23 2.26 -4.40 -5.61
CA ARG A 23 1.01 -5.08 -5.97
C ARG A 23 0.11 -5.26 -4.75
N TRP A 24 -0.52 -4.17 -4.34
CA TRP A 24 -1.54 -4.14 -3.29
C TRP A 24 -2.91 -3.69 -3.83
N LYS A 25 -3.98 -3.88 -3.07
CA LYS A 25 -5.34 -3.39 -3.35
C LYS A 25 -5.83 -2.56 -2.17
N HIS A 26 -6.59 -1.51 -2.43
CA HIS A 26 -7.34 -0.81 -1.39
C HIS A 26 -8.63 -1.58 -1.11
N ARG A 27 -8.91 -1.92 0.15
CA ARG A 27 -10.16 -2.52 0.61
C ARG A 27 -10.84 -1.60 1.63
N GLU A 28 -11.98 -2.02 2.18
CA GLU A 28 -12.81 -1.18 3.07
C GLU A 28 -12.05 -0.63 4.29
N GLU A 29 -11.17 -1.42 4.90
CA GLU A 29 -10.47 -1.04 6.15
C GLU A 29 -8.96 -1.35 6.13
N SER A 30 -8.41 -1.70 4.97
CA SER A 30 -7.00 -2.10 4.87
C SER A 30 -6.47 -2.11 3.44
N PHE A 31 -5.15 -2.15 3.33
CA PHE A 31 -4.44 -2.50 2.12
C PHE A 31 -4.17 -4.00 2.07
N TRP A 32 -4.44 -4.60 0.91
CA TRP A 32 -4.21 -6.02 0.66
C TRP A 32 -3.07 -6.24 -0.32
N CYS A 33 -1.92 -6.69 0.16
CA CYS A 33 -0.76 -7.01 -0.65
C CYS A 33 -0.84 -8.44 -1.21
N VAL A 34 -0.96 -8.58 -2.53
CA VAL A 34 -1.11 -9.89 -3.20
C VAL A 34 0.14 -10.76 -3.07
N PRO A 35 1.38 -10.23 -3.22
CA PRO A 35 2.58 -11.02 -2.98
C PRO A 35 2.66 -11.51 -1.53
N CYS A 36 2.45 -10.62 -0.55
CA CYS A 36 2.58 -11.02 0.85
C CYS A 36 1.57 -12.10 1.25
N ASP A 37 0.34 -12.00 0.75
CA ASP A 37 -0.72 -12.99 0.98
C ASP A 37 -0.40 -14.37 0.40
N ARG A 38 0.47 -14.44 -0.62
CA ARG A 38 0.90 -15.69 -1.26
C ARG A 38 2.19 -16.26 -0.68
N THR A 39 2.84 -15.53 0.22
CA THR A 39 4.12 -15.90 0.82
C THR A 39 3.86 -16.64 2.14
N PRO A 40 4.21 -17.94 2.25
CA PRO A 40 3.97 -18.74 3.46
C PRO A 40 4.63 -18.19 4.73
N GLU A 41 5.70 -17.42 4.59
CA GLU A 41 6.48 -16.83 5.68
C GLU A 41 5.79 -15.60 6.31
N TYR A 42 4.72 -15.07 5.71
CA TYR A 42 3.97 -13.95 6.26
C TYR A 42 2.62 -14.40 6.80
N GLU A 43 2.23 -13.83 7.95
CA GLU A 43 0.94 -14.14 8.57
C GLU A 43 -0.26 -13.74 7.70
N SER A 44 -0.15 -12.63 6.97
CA SER A 44 -1.15 -12.20 5.99
C SER A 44 -0.62 -11.14 5.02
N GLY A 45 -1.35 -10.89 3.94
CA GLY A 45 -1.16 -9.72 3.09
C GLY A 45 -1.86 -8.45 3.58
N ARG A 46 -2.49 -8.44 4.76
CA ARG A 46 -3.27 -7.31 5.27
C ARG A 46 -2.38 -6.29 5.98
N TYR A 47 -2.46 -5.04 5.55
CA TYR A 47 -1.74 -3.92 6.15
C TYR A 47 -2.66 -2.72 6.37
N TYR A 48 -2.39 -1.94 7.41
CA TYR A 48 -3.12 -0.70 7.71
C TYR A 48 -2.37 0.56 7.30
N THR A 49 -1.18 0.38 6.73
CA THR A 49 -0.32 1.45 6.27
C THR A 49 0.20 1.13 4.87
N ILE A 50 0.61 2.18 4.17
CA ILE A 50 1.34 2.08 2.91
C ILE A 50 2.56 2.98 2.94
N ILE A 51 3.63 2.54 2.31
CA ILE A 51 4.90 3.27 2.28
C ILE A 51 4.95 4.14 1.05
N ASP A 52 5.17 5.44 1.24
CA ASP A 52 5.58 6.35 0.17
C ASP A 52 7.10 6.32 0.06
N GLN A 53 7.62 5.62 -0.95
CA GLN A 53 9.06 5.45 -1.13
C GLN A 53 9.79 6.77 -1.43
N LYS A 54 9.11 7.75 -2.02
CA LYS A 54 9.72 9.04 -2.36
C LYS A 54 10.05 9.85 -1.11
N ASN A 55 9.09 9.90 -0.19
CA ASN A 55 9.22 10.67 1.06
C ASN A 55 9.75 9.81 2.22
N ARG A 56 9.81 8.49 2.04
CA ARG A 56 10.18 7.50 3.07
C ARG A 56 9.31 7.62 4.33
N ILE A 57 8.00 7.76 4.12
CA ILE A 57 7.02 7.86 5.19
C ILE A 57 6.01 6.72 5.10
N GLU A 58 5.46 6.35 6.25
CA GLU A 58 4.30 5.47 6.34
C GLU A 58 3.03 6.31 6.34
N LEU A 59 2.10 5.96 5.47
CA LEU A 59 0.79 6.59 5.37
C LEU A 59 -0.25 5.63 5.92
N PRO A 60 -0.94 5.97 7.02
CA PRO A 60 -2.03 5.15 7.55
C PRO A 60 -3.23 5.16 6.60
N PHE A 61 -4.01 4.08 6.62
CA PHE A 61 -5.18 3.87 5.75
C PHE A 61 -6.15 5.05 5.80
N GLU A 62 -6.41 5.59 7.00
CA GLU A 62 -7.31 6.73 7.21
C GLU A 62 -6.85 8.02 6.52
N GLU A 63 -5.55 8.14 6.24
CA GLU A 63 -4.96 9.29 5.57
C GLU A 63 -4.82 9.09 4.06
N VAL A 64 -5.24 7.95 3.50
CA VAL A 64 -5.07 7.64 2.08
C VAL A 64 -6.40 7.60 1.35
N ARG A 65 -6.44 8.20 0.17
CA ARG A 65 -7.53 8.02 -0.80
C ARG A 65 -6.94 7.53 -2.12
N VAL A 66 -7.45 6.42 -2.65
CA VAL A 66 -7.03 5.90 -3.96
C VAL A 66 -8.02 6.39 -5.01
N ALA A 67 -7.50 7.12 -6.00
CA ALA A 67 -8.27 7.65 -7.13
C ALA A 67 -8.31 6.67 -8.32
#